data_AF-A0AAV9DZZ0-F1
#
_entry.id   AF-A0AAV9DZZ0-F1
#
_cell.length_a   1.000
_cell.length_b   1.000
_cell.length_c   1.000
_cell.angle_alpha   90.00
_cell.angle_beta   90.00
_cell.angle_gamma   90.00
#
_symmetry.space_group_name_H-M   'P 1'
#
loop_
_entity.id
_entity.type
_entity.pdbx_description
1 polymer ?
#
loop_
_entity_poly.entity_id
_entity_poly.type
_entity_poly.pdbx_seq_one_letter_code
_entity_poly.pdbx_strand_id
1 'polypeptide(L)'
;MHLMTFMEVTKPKWYERALIFTVQGIFFNAYFLAYIASPKFAHRIAGYLEEEAIHSYTKFLKDLDEGKIENRPAPAIAIDYWRLPPDATLRDVVVVVRADEAHHRDVNHFAYDIRQQGHELKEHPAPIGYH
;
A
#
# COMPACT_ATOMS: atom_id res chain seq x y z
N MET A 1 6.81 -4.53 2.64
CA MET A 1 8.14 -4.09 2.18
C MET A 1 8.26 -2.58 1.98
N HIS A 2 7.19 -1.91 1.58
CA HIS A 2 7.18 -0.45 1.32
C HIS A 2 7.81 0.37 2.43
N LEU A 3 7.43 0.14 3.68
CA LEU A 3 7.99 0.84 4.85
C LEU A 3 9.51 0.74 4.90
N MET A 4 10.08 -0.46 4.76
CA MET A 4 11.53 -0.67 4.86
C MET A 4 12.27 0.05 3.74
N THR A 5 11.70 0.07 2.53
CA THR A 5 12.23 0.84 1.41
C THR A 5 12.24 2.34 1.70
N PHE A 6 11.14 2.89 2.21
CA PHE A 6 11.06 4.33 2.49
C PHE A 6 11.88 4.75 3.73
N MET A 7 12.20 3.83 4.64
CA MET A 7 13.13 4.10 5.74
C MET A 7 14.60 4.31 5.28
N GLU A 8 14.99 3.74 4.14
CA GLU A 8 16.29 4.03 3.49
C GLU A 8 16.28 5.37 2.74
N VAL A 9 15.09 5.83 2.36
CA VAL A 9 14.85 7.11 1.69
C VAL A 9 14.83 8.24 2.72
N THR A 10 14.07 8.10 3.80
CA THR A 10 13.90 9.11 4.84
C THR A 10 14.13 8.54 6.23
N LYS A 11 14.87 9.29 7.07
CA LYS A 11 15.11 8.92 8.47
C LYS A 11 14.13 9.67 9.36
N PRO A 12 13.13 9.00 9.94
CA PRO A 12 12.13 9.68 10.75
C PRO A 12 12.73 10.17 12.06
N LYS A 13 12.31 11.36 12.49
CA LYS A 13 12.67 11.96 13.77
C LYS A 13 11.91 11.30 14.91
N TRP A 14 12.36 11.52 16.15
CA TRP A 14 11.76 10.87 17.32
C TRP A 14 10.25 11.18 17.48
N TYR A 15 9.80 12.39 17.13
CA TYR A 15 8.40 12.77 17.23
C TYR A 15 7.53 12.14 16.14
N GLU A 16 8.06 11.93 14.93
CA GLU A 16 7.38 11.18 13.86
C GLU A 16 7.22 9.72 14.27
N ARG A 17 8.23 9.13 14.92
CA ARG A 17 8.15 7.77 15.47
C ARG A 17 7.09 7.68 16.56
N ALA A 18 7.04 8.65 17.48
CA ALA A 18 6.01 8.72 18.51
C ALA A 18 4.59 8.85 17.91
N LEU A 19 4.44 9.66 16.86
CA LEU A 19 3.20 9.77 16.10
C LEU A 19 2.79 8.44 15.47
N ILE A 20 3.71 7.74 14.81
CA ILE A 20 3.47 6.42 14.22
C ILE A 20 2.99 5.42 15.29
N PHE A 21 3.64 5.35 16.45
CA PHE A 21 3.21 4.47 17.56
C PHE A 21 1.79 4.79 18.02
N THR A 22 1.44 6.08 18.11
CA THR A 22 0.12 6.52 18.56
C THR A 22 -0.95 6.13 17.54
N VAL A 23 -0.73 6.47 16.26
CA VAL A 23 -1.66 6.16 15.17
C VAL A 23 -1.82 4.65 15.01
N GLN A 24 -0.74 3.88 15.08
CA GLN A 24 -0.78 2.43 15.02
C GLN A 24 -1.58 1.83 16.19
N GLY A 25 -1.39 2.35 17.41
CA GLY A 25 -2.16 1.92 18.58
C GLY A 25 -3.67 2.12 18.40
N ILE A 26 -4.09 3.27 17.86
CA ILE A 26 -5.50 3.56 17.60
C ILE A 26 -6.02 2.70 16.44
N PHE A 27 -5.34 2.73 15.29
CA PHE A 27 -5.78 2.07 14.07
C PHE A 27 -5.85 0.55 14.22
N PHE A 28 -4.86 -0.07 14.87
CA PHE A 28 -4.87 -1.51 15.13
C PHE A 28 -6.12 -1.94 15.91
N ASN A 29 -6.41 -1.27 17.03
CA ASN A 29 -7.56 -1.62 17.87
C ASN A 29 -8.89 -1.38 17.14
N ALA A 30 -9.01 -0.24 16.43
CA ALA A 30 -10.22 0.07 15.66
C ALA A 30 -10.46 -0.95 14.53
N TYR A 31 -9.42 -1.27 13.75
CA TYR A 31 -9.52 -2.23 12.65
C TYR A 31 -9.77 -3.65 13.17
N PHE A 32 -9.14 -4.06 14.27
CA PHE A 32 -9.37 -5.34 14.93
C PHE A 32 -10.84 -5.52 15.35
N LEU A 33 -11.42 -4.52 16.03
CA LEU A 33 -12.83 -4.55 16.42
C LEU A 33 -13.76 -4.53 15.20
N ALA A 34 -13.43 -3.75 14.17
CA ALA A 34 -14.19 -3.72 12.92
C ALA A 34 -14.19 -5.10 12.22
N TYR A 35 -13.05 -5.80 12.24
CA TYR A 35 -12.93 -7.13 11.64
C TYR A 35 -13.75 -8.19 12.40
N ILE A 36 -13.75 -8.15 13.74
CA ILE A 36 -14.61 -9.01 14.57
C ILE A 36 -16.08 -8.75 14.27
N ALA A 37 -16.48 -7.48 14.18
CA ALA A 37 -17.87 -7.10 13.93
C ALA A 37 -18.32 -7.46 12.51
N SER A 38 -17.48 -7.23 11.50
CA SER A 38 -17.80 -7.45 10.10
C SER A 38 -16.54 -7.52 9.22
N PRO A 39 -16.06 -8.72 8.87
CA PRO A 39 -14.91 -8.89 7.98
C PRO A 39 -15.11 -8.23 6.62
N LYS A 40 -16.34 -8.29 6.07
CA LYS A 40 -16.65 -7.63 4.80
C LYS A 40 -16.43 -6.12 4.89
N PHE A 41 -16.92 -5.48 5.96
CA PHE A 41 -16.74 -4.05 6.16
C PHE A 41 -15.26 -3.67 6.27
N ALA A 42 -14.48 -4.45 7.02
CA ALA A 42 -13.05 -4.23 7.17
C ALA A 42 -12.29 -4.35 5.83
N HIS A 43 -12.66 -5.32 4.97
CA HIS A 43 -12.10 -5.41 3.62
C HIS A 43 -12.47 -4.20 2.75
N ARG A 44 -13.71 -3.70 2.84
CA ARG A 44 -14.11 -2.51 2.07
C ARG A 44 -13.39 -1.24 2.53
N ILE A 45 -13.16 -1.08 3.83
CA ILE A 45 -12.33 0.02 4.35
C ILE A 45 -10.91 -0.07 3.78
N ALA A 46 -10.29 -1.25 3.84
CA ALA A 46 -8.96 -1.45 3.29
C ALA A 46 -8.92 -1.10 1.79
N GLY A 47 -9.88 -1.58 0.99
CA GLY A 47 -9.97 -1.25 -0.43
C GLY A 47 -10.00 0.26 -0.71
N TYR A 48 -10.77 1.04 0.07
CA TYR A 48 -10.78 2.50 -0.08
C TYR A 48 -9.49 3.18 0.41
N LEU A 49 -8.81 2.65 1.43
CA LEU A 49 -7.49 3.14 1.82
C LEU A 49 -6.47 2.96 0.71
N GLU A 50 -6.53 1.83 0.00
CA GLU A 50 -5.65 1.58 -1.15
C GLU A 50 -5.98 2.47 -2.36
N GLU A 51 -7.25 2.85 -2.58
CA GLU A 51 -7.61 3.88 -3.58
C GLU A 51 -6.92 5.22 -3.28
N GLU A 52 -6.96 5.65 -2.02
CA GLU A 52 -6.27 6.87 -1.57
C GLU A 52 -4.74 6.72 -1.64
N ALA A 53 -4.20 5.52 -1.42
CA ALA A 53 -2.78 5.23 -1.61
C ALA A 53 -2.37 5.37 -3.09
N ILE A 54 -3.15 4.82 -4.02
CA ILE A 54 -2.91 4.96 -5.47
C ILE A 54 -2.96 6.43 -5.89
N HIS A 55 -3.94 7.19 -5.40
CA HIS A 55 -4.04 8.62 -5.64
C HIS A 55 -2.79 9.37 -5.13
N SER A 56 -2.37 9.07 -3.90
CA SER A 56 -1.20 9.67 -3.26
C SER A 56 0.10 9.37 -4.00
N TYR A 57 0.34 8.11 -4.40
CA TYR A 57 1.53 7.76 -5.18
C TYR A 57 1.50 8.32 -6.60
N THR A 58 0.32 8.49 -7.20
CA THR A 58 0.19 9.18 -8.49
C THR A 58 0.60 10.65 -8.38
N LYS A 59 0.22 11.33 -7.28
CA LYS A 59 0.69 12.68 -7.00
C LYS A 59 2.19 12.71 -6.71
N PHE A 60 2.73 11.73 -5.98
CA PHE A 60 4.16 11.61 -5.74
C PHE A 60 4.94 11.50 -7.06
N LEU A 61 4.50 10.64 -7.99
CA LEU A 61 5.11 10.50 -9.31
C LEU A 61 5.09 11.82 -10.09
N LYS A 62 3.98 12.56 -10.01
CA LYS A 62 3.88 13.89 -10.63
C LYS A 62 4.91 14.86 -10.05
N ASP A 63 5.07 14.90 -8.73
CA ASP A 63 6.04 15.78 -8.08
C ASP A 63 7.50 15.39 -8.39
N LEU A 64 7.79 14.09 -8.62
CA LEU A 64 9.09 13.62 -9.16
C LEU A 64 9.30 14.07 -10.62
N ASP A 65 8.29 13.88 -11.48
CA ASP A 65 8.34 14.23 -12.90
C ASP A 65 8.48 15.75 -13.13
N GLU A 66 7.93 16.56 -12.22
CA GLU A 66 8.08 18.02 -12.20
C GLU A 66 9.37 18.49 -11.51
N GLY A 67 10.19 17.58 -10.98
CA GLY A 67 11.47 17.90 -10.33
C GLY A 67 11.34 18.56 -8.95
N LYS A 68 10.15 18.54 -8.33
CA LYS A 68 9.94 19.05 -6.96
C LYS A 68 10.55 18.13 -5.91
N ILE A 69 10.68 16.84 -6.25
CA ILE A 69 11.33 15.83 -5.43
C ILE A 69 12.51 15.28 -6.24
N GLU A 70 13.67 15.14 -5.60
CA GLU A 70 14.86 14.59 -6.23
C GLU A 70 14.69 13.10 -6.57
N ASN A 71 14.84 12.75 -7.84
CA ASN A 71 14.79 11.36 -8.32
C ASN A 71 16.15 10.66 -8.18
N ARG A 72 16.50 10.31 -6.94
CA ARG A 72 17.75 9.60 -6.60
C ARG A 72 17.72 8.10 -6.96
N PRO A 73 18.87 7.40 -6.94
CA PRO A 73 18.92 5.94 -7.12
C PRO A 73 18.04 5.18 -6.11
N ALA A 74 17.46 4.07 -6.55
CA ALA A 74 16.64 3.20 -5.72
C ALA A 74 17.48 2.53 -4.61
N PRO A 75 16.94 2.38 -3.39
CA PRO A 75 17.59 1.59 -2.34
C PRO A 75 17.78 0.13 -2.76
N ALA A 76 18.89 -0.49 -2.36
CA ALA A 76 19.20 -1.89 -2.71
C ALA A 76 18.08 -2.88 -2.30
N ILE A 77 17.45 -2.67 -1.14
CA ILE A 77 16.31 -3.49 -0.68
C ILE A 77 15.12 -3.46 -1.65
N ALA A 78 14.89 -2.33 -2.34
CA ALA A 78 13.83 -2.20 -3.33
C ALA A 78 14.21 -2.94 -4.62
N ILE A 79 15.46 -2.75 -5.08
CA ILE A 79 16.00 -3.45 -6.26
C ILE A 79 15.87 -4.96 -6.08
N ASP A 80 16.29 -5.48 -4.92
CA ASP A 80 16.26 -6.91 -4.63
C ASP A 80 14.83 -7.46 -4.53
N TYR A 81 13.93 -6.74 -3.83
CA TYR A 81 12.57 -7.21 -3.58
C TYR A 81 11.70 -7.20 -4.84
N TRP A 82 11.70 -6.08 -5.59
CA TRP A 82 10.91 -5.95 -6.82
C TRP A 82 11.64 -6.39 -8.09
N ARG A 83 12.89 -6.88 -7.96
CA ARG A 83 13.73 -7.30 -9.09
C ARG A 83 13.91 -6.19 -10.12
N LEU A 84 14.11 -4.96 -9.65
CA LEU A 84 14.33 -3.80 -10.53
C LEU A 84 15.71 -3.86 -11.19
N PRO A 85 15.90 -3.15 -12.32
CA PRO A 85 17.24 -2.93 -12.88
C PRO A 85 18.20 -2.29 -11.85
N PRO A 86 19.52 -2.57 -11.92
CA PRO A 86 20.50 -2.02 -10.98
C PRO A 86 20.61 -0.49 -10.99
N ASP A 87 20.20 0.16 -12.09
CA ASP A 87 20.19 1.60 -12.30
C ASP A 87 18.81 2.24 -12.03
N ALA A 88 17.85 1.48 -11.48
CA ALA A 88 16.51 1.97 -11.15
C ALA A 88 16.55 3.15 -10.17
N THR A 89 15.56 4.04 -10.30
CA THR A 89 15.46 5.26 -9.50
C THR A 89 14.29 5.20 -8.50
N LEU A 90 14.19 6.21 -7.63
CA LEU A 90 13.07 6.37 -6.70
C LEU A 90 11.72 6.40 -7.43
N ARG A 91 11.66 6.99 -8.62
CA ARG A 91 10.49 6.95 -9.49
C ARG A 91 10.05 5.54 -9.84
N ASP A 92 10.97 4.67 -10.26
CA ASP A 92 10.66 3.27 -10.61
C ASP A 92 10.13 2.50 -9.39
N VAL A 93 10.71 2.76 -8.22
CA VAL A 93 10.21 2.22 -6.94
C VAL A 93 8.78 2.67 -6.68
N VAL A 94 8.47 3.96 -6.86
CA VAL A 94 7.10 4.48 -6.62
C VAL A 94 6.10 3.89 -7.63
N VAL A 95 6.52 3.62 -8.87
CA VAL A 95 5.68 2.95 -9.87
C VAL A 95 5.29 1.55 -9.40
N VAL A 96 6.25 0.72 -8.96
CA VAL A 96 5.95 -0.65 -8.51
C VAL A 96 5.20 -0.69 -7.19
N VAL A 97 5.49 0.23 -6.26
CA VAL A 97 4.71 0.37 -5.02
C VAL A 97 3.26 0.73 -5.33
N ARG A 98 3.01 1.68 -6.23
CA ARG A 98 1.64 2.02 -6.65
C ARG A 98 0.92 0.82 -7.29
N ALA A 99 1.63 -0.01 -8.04
CA ALA A 99 1.06 -1.22 -8.63
C ALA A 99 0.69 -2.25 -7.55
N ASP A 100 1.50 -2.40 -6.49
CA ASP A 100 1.15 -3.21 -5.32
C ASP A 100 -0.16 -2.71 -4.68
N GLU A 101 -0.32 -1.39 -4.48
CA GLU A 101 -1.55 -0.85 -3.88
C GLU A 101 -2.78 -1.02 -4.78
N ALA A 102 -2.61 -0.92 -6.10
CA ALA A 102 -3.69 -1.26 -7.04
C ALA A 102 -4.12 -2.72 -6.87
N HIS A 103 -3.16 -3.64 -6.77
CA HIS A 103 -3.47 -5.03 -6.51
C HIS A 103 -4.14 -5.24 -5.14
N HIS A 104 -3.69 -4.56 -4.08
CA HIS A 104 -4.31 -4.63 -2.75
C HIS A 104 -5.74 -4.09 -2.76
N ARG A 105 -6.01 -2.97 -3.44
CA ARG A 105 -7.35 -2.40 -3.64
C ARG A 105 -8.28 -3.45 -4.24
N ASP A 106 -7.85 -4.03 -5.34
CA ASP A 106 -8.61 -4.97 -6.16
C ASP A 106 -8.96 -6.23 -5.36
N VAL A 107 -7.97 -6.80 -4.68
CA VAL A 107 -8.17 -7.98 -3.81
C VAL A 107 -9.10 -7.67 -2.63
N ASN A 108 -9.00 -6.50 -2.01
CA ASN A 108 -9.86 -6.14 -0.89
C ASN A 108 -11.31 -5.86 -1.30
N HIS A 109 -11.53 -5.17 -2.43
CA HIS A 109 -12.88 -4.98 -2.96
C HIS A 109 -13.52 -6.30 -3.39
N PHE A 110 -12.76 -7.16 -4.08
CA PHE A 110 -13.17 -8.52 -4.39
C PHE A 110 -13.56 -9.30 -3.12
N ALA A 111 -12.74 -9.23 -2.07
CA ALA A 111 -13.01 -9.92 -0.82
C ALA A 111 -14.30 -9.44 -0.14
N TYR A 112 -14.63 -8.15 -0.25
CA TYR A 112 -15.95 -7.67 0.16
C TYR A 112 -17.05 -8.29 -0.71
N ASP A 113 -16.92 -8.24 -2.04
CA ASP A 113 -18.01 -8.60 -2.96
C ASP A 113 -18.41 -10.08 -2.80
N ILE A 114 -17.42 -10.97 -2.74
CA ILE A 114 -17.61 -12.41 -2.51
C ILE A 114 -18.30 -12.66 -1.16
N ARG A 115 -17.83 -12.02 -0.09
CA ARG A 115 -18.45 -12.16 1.23
C ARG A 115 -19.87 -11.60 1.28
N GLN A 116 -20.14 -10.52 0.53
CA GLN A 116 -21.47 -9.91 0.45
C GLN A 116 -22.45 -10.81 -0.31
N GLN A 117 -21.96 -11.59 -1.27
CA GLN A 117 -22.72 -12.63 -1.98
C GLN A 117 -22.91 -13.92 -1.16
N GLY A 118 -22.30 -14.02 0.04
CA GLY A 118 -22.39 -15.19 0.91
C GLY A 118 -21.38 -16.29 0.58
N HIS A 119 -20.39 -16.00 -0.25
CA HIS A 119 -19.35 -16.93 -0.67
C HIS A 119 -18.10 -16.86 0.24
N GLU A 120 -17.28 -17.91 0.20
CA GLU A 120 -15.98 -17.96 0.88
C GLU A 120 -14.81 -17.74 -0.08
N LEU A 121 -13.76 -17.03 0.38
CA LEU A 121 -12.58 -16.71 -0.44
C LEU A 121 -11.80 -17.94 -0.92
N LYS A 122 -11.90 -19.07 -0.20
CA LYS A 122 -11.23 -20.32 -0.58
C LYS A 122 -11.86 -20.98 -1.82
N GLU A 123 -13.11 -20.63 -2.14
CA GLU A 123 -13.89 -21.21 -3.24
C GLU A 123 -13.89 -20.31 -4.48
N HIS A 124 -13.64 -19.02 -4.29
CA HIS A 124 -13.65 -18.01 -5.36
C HIS A 124 -12.28 -17.32 -5.44
N PRO A 125 -11.40 -17.75 -6.36
CA PRO A 125 -10.12 -17.07 -6.57
C PRO A 125 -10.35 -15.66 -7.10
N ALA A 126 -9.51 -14.72 -6.67
CA ALA A 126 -9.50 -13.38 -7.25
C ALA A 126 -9.20 -13.49 -8.76
N PRO A 127 -9.94 -12.80 -9.64
CA PRO A 127 -9.75 -12.90 -11.07
C PRO A 127 -8.33 -12.46 -11.48
N ILE A 128 -7.73 -13.19 -12.41
CA ILE A 128 -6.48 -12.77 -13.03
C ILE A 128 -6.76 -11.49 -13.81
N GLY A 129 -6.08 -10.40 -13.44
CA GLY A 129 -6.28 -9.09 -14.08
C GLY A 129 -7.48 -8.29 -13.54
N TYR A 130 -7.97 -8.58 -12.33
CA TYR A 130 -8.85 -7.66 -11.60
C TYR A 130 -8.07 -6.37 -11.37
N HIS A 131 -8.31 -5.35 -12.21
CA HIS A 131 -7.60 -4.07 -12.31
C HIS A 131 -8.58 -2.94 -12.68
#